data_AF-A0A4R8SL93-F1
#
_entry.id   AF-A0A4R8SL93-F1
#
_cell.length_a   1.000
_cell.length_b   1.000
_cell.length_c   1.000
_cell.angle_alpha   90.00
_cell.angle_beta   90.00
_cell.angle_gamma   90.00
#
_symmetry.space_group_name_H-M   'P 1'
#
loop_
_entity.id
_entity.type
_entity.pdbx_description
1 polymer ?
#
loop_
_entity_poly.entity_id
_entity_poly.type
_entity_poly.pdbx_seq_one_letter_code
_entity_poly.pdbx_strand_id
1 'polypeptide(L)'
;MMDGGYPVARKLSIGVMSAVLIFASACTSVVEGEPKSDGSAGLPKGSLETLLLPREDFPDGSGSYEVVERPGDDGPRVKPVECNIFVNHDTVPFQQAAAQYEDGALRVDVVVGKGIADSFQTIEEKAGRCGSVKLDLDGIEGTGSVKMEKVTGASVDATATVFTGGLGMDGEQTVEITIKTLTAHPRGTTVTVKVLHAMEPWTSDNDKLALTLLNKQIDRVQKAP
;
A
#
# COMPACT_ATOMS: atom_id res chain seq x y z
N MET A 1 -33.17 -60.28 26.28
CA MET A 1 -31.87 -60.03 25.61
C MET A 1 -31.48 -58.60 25.96
N MET A 2 -30.81 -58.47 27.11
CA MET A 2 -29.41 -58.02 27.26
C MET A 2 -29.19 -56.60 26.72
N ASP A 3 -29.17 -55.56 27.56
CA ASP A 3 -28.20 -55.13 28.60
C ASP A 3 -27.22 -54.06 28.08
N GLY A 4 -27.16 -52.95 28.81
CA GLY A 4 -25.90 -52.32 29.21
C GLY A 4 -25.18 -51.36 28.25
N GLY A 5 -24.95 -50.13 28.73
CA GLY A 5 -23.80 -49.34 28.26
C GLY A 5 -23.84 -47.83 28.51
N TYR A 6 -23.71 -47.39 29.77
CA TYR A 6 -23.31 -46.03 30.13
C TYR A 6 -21.85 -45.72 29.70
N PRO A 7 -21.41 -44.44 29.67
CA PRO A 7 -20.34 -43.96 28.80
C PRO A 7 -18.94 -44.27 29.35
N VAL A 8 -17.98 -44.50 28.45
CA VAL A 8 -16.57 -44.65 28.82
C VAL A 8 -15.74 -43.65 28.01
N ALA A 9 -15.26 -42.61 28.71
CA ALA A 9 -14.10 -41.87 28.29
C ALA A 9 -12.88 -42.81 28.30
N ARG A 10 -12.18 -42.92 27.17
CA ARG A 10 -10.82 -43.47 27.12
C ARG A 10 -9.88 -42.41 26.57
N LYS A 11 -9.13 -41.78 27.50
CA LYS A 11 -7.81 -41.25 27.21
C LYS A 11 -6.88 -42.43 26.91
N LEU A 12 -6.09 -42.32 25.86
CA LEU A 12 -4.81 -43.00 25.77
C LEU A 12 -3.80 -42.05 25.11
N SER A 13 -2.86 -41.64 25.97
CA SER A 13 -1.67 -40.87 25.68
C SER A 13 -0.61 -41.81 25.12
N ILE A 14 0.00 -41.45 24.00
CA ILE A 14 1.34 -41.93 23.63
C ILE A 14 2.16 -40.66 23.40
N GLY A 15 3.20 -40.53 24.21
CA GLY A 15 4.01 -39.33 24.32
C GLY A 15 5.12 -39.21 23.29
N VAL A 16 5.61 -37.98 23.25
CA VAL A 16 6.99 -37.53 23.03
C VAL A 16 7.64 -37.90 21.70
N MET A 17 7.65 -36.92 20.80
CA MET A 17 8.94 -36.44 20.29
C MET A 17 9.04 -34.94 20.51
N SER A 18 10.01 -34.59 21.35
CA SER A 18 10.59 -33.26 21.42
C SER A 18 11.15 -32.88 20.05
N ALA A 19 10.66 -31.77 19.51
CA ALA A 19 11.45 -30.91 18.65
C ALA A 19 11.25 -29.49 19.16
N VAL A 20 12.18 -29.05 20.00
CA VAL A 20 12.38 -27.65 20.32
C VAL A 20 12.76 -26.97 19.00
N LEU A 21 11.78 -26.39 18.33
CA LEU A 21 12.02 -25.37 17.32
C LEU A 21 11.93 -24.03 18.05
N ILE A 22 13.10 -23.53 18.45
CA ILE A 22 13.29 -22.11 18.72
C ILE A 22 13.16 -21.43 17.35
N PHE A 23 11.93 -21.20 16.92
CA PHE A 23 11.69 -20.07 16.06
C PHE A 23 11.71 -18.88 17.01
N ALA A 24 12.83 -18.14 16.98
CA ALA A 24 12.80 -16.75 17.37
C ALA A 24 11.81 -16.06 16.42
N SER A 25 10.54 -16.10 16.80
CA SER A 25 9.52 -15.24 16.25
C SER A 25 9.92 -13.83 16.65
N ALA A 26 10.64 -13.14 15.78
CA ALA A 26 10.54 -11.69 15.74
C ALA A 26 9.10 -11.38 15.33
N CYS A 27 8.19 -11.50 16.29
CA CYS A 27 6.86 -10.93 16.22
C CYS A 27 7.07 -9.42 16.14
N THR A 28 7.11 -8.86 14.94
CA THR A 28 6.83 -7.44 14.78
C THR A 28 5.33 -7.29 14.95
N SER A 29 4.89 -7.24 16.21
CA SER A 29 3.59 -6.72 16.59
C SER A 29 3.58 -5.24 16.17
N VAL A 30 3.11 -4.97 14.96
CA VAL A 30 2.64 -3.64 14.59
C VAL A 30 1.30 -3.50 15.29
N VAL A 31 1.32 -2.89 16.46
CA VAL A 31 0.09 -2.42 17.10
C VAL A 31 -0.38 -1.25 16.25
N GLU A 32 -1.57 -1.36 15.65
CA GLU A 32 -2.26 -0.24 15.03
C GLU A 32 -2.27 0.94 16.01
N GLY A 33 -1.64 2.05 15.62
CA GLY A 33 -1.70 3.31 16.36
C GLY A 33 -0.59 3.58 17.38
N GLU A 34 0.40 2.71 17.61
CA GLU A 34 1.54 3.05 18.49
C GLU A 34 2.93 2.84 17.83
N PRO A 35 3.85 3.83 17.95
CA PRO A 35 5.21 3.70 17.43
C PRO A 35 5.98 2.64 18.21
N LYS A 36 6.78 1.82 17.50
CA LYS A 36 7.74 0.89 18.11
C LYS A 36 8.69 1.67 19.03
N SER A 37 8.85 1.21 20.27
CA SER A 37 9.90 1.64 21.21
C SER A 37 11.17 0.81 21.00
N ASP A 38 11.67 0.73 19.77
CA ASP A 38 12.91 0.03 19.41
C ASP A 38 14.15 0.95 19.46
N GLY A 39 14.01 2.15 20.03
CA GLY A 39 15.03 3.19 20.00
C GLY A 39 15.05 4.02 18.71
N SER A 40 14.12 3.78 17.78
CA SER A 40 13.90 4.68 16.65
C SER A 40 13.46 6.06 17.13
N ALA A 41 13.94 7.10 16.46
CA ALA A 41 13.37 8.43 16.61
C ALA A 41 11.88 8.30 16.28
N GLY A 42 10.99 8.60 17.25
CA GLY A 42 9.54 8.50 17.08
C GLY A 42 9.01 9.34 15.90
N LEU A 43 7.70 9.53 15.80
CA LEU A 43 7.10 10.26 14.67
C LEU A 43 7.85 11.58 14.35
N PRO A 44 8.09 11.89 13.06
CA PRO A 44 8.80 13.11 12.66
C PRO A 44 8.05 14.37 13.10
N LYS A 45 8.79 15.35 13.60
CA LYS A 45 8.29 16.67 13.98
C LYS A 45 8.15 17.57 12.74
N GLY A 46 7.45 18.70 12.88
CA GLY A 46 7.23 19.67 11.78
C GLY A 46 5.93 19.43 11.00
N SER A 47 5.64 20.26 10.00
CA SER A 47 4.47 20.10 9.12
C SER A 47 4.69 18.98 8.10
N LEU A 48 3.61 18.38 7.60
CA LEU A 48 3.70 17.36 6.55
C LEU A 48 4.33 17.90 5.26
N GLU A 49 4.05 19.15 4.91
CA GLU A 49 4.65 19.83 3.75
C GLU A 49 6.19 19.77 3.77
N THR A 50 6.81 20.00 4.94
CA THR A 50 8.28 19.92 5.06
C THR A 50 8.82 18.50 4.88
N LEU A 51 7.98 17.49 5.09
CA LEU A 51 8.33 16.09 4.91
C LEU A 51 8.17 15.62 3.47
N LEU A 52 7.46 16.37 2.61
CA LEU A 52 7.24 15.96 1.21
C LEU A 52 8.46 16.21 0.33
N LEU A 53 8.60 15.38 -0.71
CA LEU A 53 9.57 15.61 -1.76
C LEU A 53 9.24 16.90 -2.54
N PRO A 54 10.22 17.79 -2.76
CA PRO A 54 10.05 18.98 -3.57
C PRO A 54 10.03 18.63 -5.07
N ARG A 55 9.64 19.60 -5.92
CA ARG A 55 9.50 19.42 -7.38
C ARG A 55 10.73 18.81 -8.04
N GLU A 56 11.93 19.21 -7.63
CA GLU A 56 13.21 18.75 -8.21
C GLU A 56 13.48 17.25 -8.04
N ASP A 57 12.72 16.56 -7.19
CA ASP A 57 12.87 15.12 -7.01
C ASP A 57 12.06 14.29 -8.01
N PHE A 58 11.09 14.91 -8.70
CA PHE A 58 10.23 14.32 -9.73
C PHE A 58 10.85 14.45 -11.12
N PRO A 59 10.36 13.71 -12.14
CA PRO A 59 10.91 13.76 -13.50
C PRO A 59 11.12 15.19 -14.02
N ASP A 60 12.23 15.38 -14.74
CA ASP A 60 12.50 16.63 -15.45
C ASP A 60 11.45 16.82 -16.56
N GLY A 61 10.92 18.03 -16.72
CA GLY A 61 9.93 18.31 -17.75
C GLY A 61 8.93 19.40 -17.39
N SER A 62 7.94 19.59 -18.27
CA SER A 62 6.86 20.56 -18.14
C SER A 62 5.65 20.06 -17.36
N GLY A 63 5.72 18.86 -16.77
CA GLY A 63 4.65 18.32 -15.94
C GLY A 63 4.28 19.24 -14.77
N SER A 64 3.02 19.19 -14.37
CA SER A 64 2.48 19.94 -13.24
C SER A 64 2.94 19.31 -11.93
N TYR A 65 3.14 20.15 -10.91
CA TYR A 65 3.45 19.71 -9.56
C TYR A 65 2.65 20.52 -8.56
N GLU A 66 2.10 19.82 -7.58
CA GLU A 66 1.39 20.44 -6.48
C GLU A 66 1.57 19.69 -5.16
N VAL A 67 1.35 20.42 -4.07
CA VAL A 67 1.28 19.87 -2.72
C VAL A 67 -0.17 19.95 -2.26
N VAL A 68 -0.73 18.81 -1.89
CA VAL A 68 -2.13 18.69 -1.47
C VAL A 68 -2.21 18.28 -0.01
N GLU A 69 -2.88 19.10 0.79
CA GLU A 69 -3.22 18.79 2.16
C GLU A 69 -4.47 17.89 2.16
N ARG A 70 -4.31 16.59 2.43
CA ARG A 70 -5.30 15.51 2.28
C ARG A 70 -5.56 15.11 0.82
N PRO A 71 -4.62 14.37 0.18
CA PRO A 71 -4.96 13.56 -0.99
C PRO A 71 -6.23 12.75 -0.71
N GLY A 72 -7.19 12.84 -1.62
CA GLY A 72 -8.52 12.26 -1.49
C GLY A 72 -8.83 11.17 -2.52
N ASP A 73 -10.12 10.93 -2.72
CA ASP A 73 -10.69 9.96 -3.65
C ASP A 73 -11.05 10.64 -4.99
N ASP A 74 -10.07 11.25 -5.65
CA ASP A 74 -10.25 12.06 -6.86
C ASP A 74 -10.34 11.22 -8.16
N GLY A 75 -10.26 9.89 -8.06
CA GLY A 75 -10.39 8.97 -9.17
C GLY A 75 -11.75 8.26 -9.26
N PRO A 76 -11.84 7.13 -9.97
CA PRO A 76 -13.10 6.41 -10.15
C PRO A 76 -13.64 5.86 -8.83
N ARG A 77 -14.96 5.70 -8.71
CA ARG A 77 -15.56 4.91 -7.64
C ARG A 77 -15.15 3.45 -7.78
N VAL A 78 -14.69 2.85 -6.69
CA VAL A 78 -14.16 1.48 -6.68
C VAL A 78 -15.12 0.51 -6.00
N LYS A 79 -15.33 -0.66 -6.60
CA LYS A 79 -16.05 -1.78 -5.98
C LYS A 79 -15.25 -3.09 -6.07
N PRO A 80 -15.12 -3.85 -4.98
CA PRO A 80 -15.63 -3.55 -3.64
C PRO A 80 -14.82 -2.40 -2.98
N VAL A 81 -15.41 -1.69 -2.02
CA VAL A 81 -14.89 -0.39 -1.53
C VAL A 81 -13.52 -0.52 -0.85
N GLU A 82 -13.21 -1.67 -0.27
CA GLU A 82 -11.91 -1.96 0.33
C GLU A 82 -10.77 -1.96 -0.70
N CYS A 83 -11.07 -2.07 -2.00
CA CYS A 83 -10.07 -1.98 -3.06
C CYS A 83 -9.72 -0.54 -3.44
N ASN A 84 -10.41 0.46 -2.86
CA ASN A 84 -10.21 1.86 -3.19
C ASN A 84 -8.75 2.30 -3.02
N ILE A 85 -8.08 1.80 -1.97
CA ILE A 85 -6.69 2.14 -1.64
C ILE A 85 -5.69 1.81 -2.76
N PHE A 86 -6.01 0.85 -3.63
CA PHE A 86 -5.14 0.44 -4.73
C PHE A 86 -5.29 1.31 -5.96
N VAL A 87 -6.42 1.99 -6.10
CA VAL A 87 -6.73 2.88 -7.23
C VAL A 87 -6.56 4.33 -6.82
N ASN A 88 -7.23 4.76 -5.76
CA ASN A 88 -7.22 6.11 -5.22
C ASN A 88 -6.43 6.17 -3.89
N HIS A 89 -6.37 7.33 -3.24
CA HIS A 89 -5.81 7.43 -1.89
C HIS A 89 -6.85 7.12 -0.83
N ASP A 90 -6.43 6.47 0.25
CA ASP A 90 -7.33 6.17 1.34
C ASP A 90 -7.62 7.41 2.19
N THR A 91 -8.82 7.45 2.78
CA THR A 91 -9.12 8.41 3.83
C THR A 91 -8.67 7.84 5.16
N VAL A 92 -7.66 8.44 5.77
CA VAL A 92 -7.04 7.97 7.01
C VAL A 92 -7.43 8.86 8.21
N PRO A 93 -7.42 8.33 9.45
CA PRO A 93 -7.80 9.10 10.64
C PRO A 93 -6.71 10.09 11.11
N PHE A 94 -5.54 10.10 10.47
CA PHE A 94 -4.43 10.98 10.77
C PHE A 94 -4.18 11.98 9.65
N GLN A 95 -3.32 12.98 9.91
CA GLN A 95 -2.96 13.94 8.87
C GLN A 95 -2.11 13.25 7.80
N GLN A 96 -2.46 13.50 6.53
CA GLN A 96 -1.68 13.13 5.36
C GLN A 96 -1.58 14.29 4.38
N ALA A 97 -0.50 14.31 3.62
CA ALA A 97 -0.29 15.23 2.52
C ALA A 97 0.38 14.49 1.35
N ALA A 98 0.21 15.00 0.14
CA ALA A 98 0.81 14.45 -1.06
C ALA A 98 1.61 15.51 -1.80
N ALA A 99 2.74 15.11 -2.35
CA ALA A 99 3.35 15.78 -3.50
C ALA A 99 2.90 15.02 -4.75
N GLN A 100 2.20 15.71 -5.64
CA GLN A 100 1.63 15.13 -6.86
C GLN A 100 2.35 15.71 -8.08
N TYR A 101 2.63 14.85 -9.04
CA TYR A 101 3.22 15.20 -10.32
C TYR A 101 2.43 14.56 -11.46
N GLU A 102 2.10 15.33 -12.48
CA GLU A 102 1.38 14.84 -13.65
C GLU A 102 2.03 15.33 -14.95
N ASP A 103 2.23 14.41 -15.89
CA ASP A 103 2.77 14.70 -17.21
C ASP A 103 2.15 13.76 -18.25
N GLY A 104 1.09 14.23 -18.89
CA GLY A 104 0.35 13.47 -19.89
C GLY A 104 -0.22 12.16 -19.33
N ALA A 105 0.32 11.03 -19.77
CA ALA A 105 -0.11 9.68 -19.38
C ALA A 105 0.36 9.24 -17.99
N LEU A 106 1.32 9.96 -17.41
CA LEU A 106 1.96 9.63 -16.14
C LEU A 106 1.43 10.52 -15.02
N ARG A 107 0.99 9.90 -13.94
CA ARG A 107 0.73 10.58 -12.66
C ARG A 107 1.50 9.89 -11.54
N VAL A 108 2.10 10.69 -10.65
CA VAL A 108 2.88 10.21 -9.51
C VAL A 108 2.47 10.95 -8.26
N ASP A 109 2.04 10.19 -7.26
CA ASP A 109 1.65 10.73 -5.96
C ASP A 109 2.58 10.16 -4.89
N VAL A 110 3.31 11.04 -4.21
CA VAL A 110 4.14 10.72 -3.04
C VAL A 110 3.41 11.21 -1.79
N VAL A 111 2.85 10.28 -1.03
CA VAL A 111 2.01 10.56 0.15
C VAL A 111 2.79 10.28 1.43
N VAL A 112 2.69 11.21 2.38
CA VAL A 112 3.22 11.05 3.73
C VAL A 112 2.08 11.25 4.73
N GLY A 113 1.92 10.29 5.63
CA GLY A 113 0.93 10.34 6.70
C GLY A 113 1.52 10.01 8.06
N LYS A 114 1.23 10.83 9.08
CA LYS A 114 1.76 10.68 10.45
C LYS A 114 0.98 9.65 11.26
N GLY A 115 1.12 8.39 10.83
CA GLY A 115 0.49 7.22 11.41
C GLY A 115 0.63 6.05 10.45
N ILE A 116 0.21 4.86 10.89
CA ILE A 116 0.15 3.67 10.04
C ILE A 116 -1.29 3.48 9.60
N ALA A 117 -1.55 3.57 8.29
CA ALA A 117 -2.90 3.41 7.73
C ALA A 117 -3.38 1.96 7.83
N ASP A 118 -2.56 1.04 7.32
CA ASP A 118 -2.77 -0.40 7.32
C ASP A 118 -1.43 -1.08 7.59
N SER A 119 -1.46 -2.23 8.29
CA SER A 119 -0.28 -3.09 8.35
C SER A 119 0.02 -3.73 6.99
N PHE A 120 1.25 -4.20 6.76
CA PHE A 120 1.58 -4.94 5.53
C PHE A 120 0.71 -6.19 5.33
N GLN A 121 0.36 -6.88 6.42
CA GLN A 121 -0.56 -8.01 6.37
C GLN A 121 -1.97 -7.57 5.95
N THR A 122 -2.46 -6.46 6.51
CA THR A 122 -3.77 -5.91 6.15
C THR A 122 -3.82 -5.52 4.67
N ILE A 123 -2.75 -4.92 4.14
CA ILE A 123 -2.60 -4.60 2.71
C ILE A 123 -2.64 -5.87 1.86
N GLU A 124 -1.88 -6.90 2.24
CA GLU A 124 -1.85 -8.19 1.54
C GLU A 124 -3.23 -8.87 1.54
N GLU A 125 -3.91 -8.90 2.68
CA GLU A 125 -5.26 -9.45 2.81
C GLU A 125 -6.28 -8.69 1.95
N LYS A 126 -6.23 -7.35 1.93
CA LYS A 126 -7.07 -6.52 1.05
C LYS A 126 -6.77 -6.82 -0.41
N ALA A 127 -5.49 -6.84 -0.81
CA ALA A 127 -5.09 -7.15 -2.19
C ALA A 127 -5.59 -8.53 -2.64
N GLY A 128 -5.51 -9.54 -1.76
CA GLY A 128 -6.05 -10.88 -2.02
C GLY A 128 -7.56 -10.94 -2.26
N ARG A 129 -8.32 -9.95 -1.77
CA ARG A 129 -9.76 -9.81 -2.05
C ARG A 129 -10.05 -8.99 -3.31
N CYS A 130 -9.06 -8.27 -3.82
CA CYS A 130 -9.18 -7.36 -4.97
C CYS A 130 -8.74 -7.99 -6.30
N GLY A 131 -8.94 -9.32 -6.45
CA GLY A 131 -8.69 -10.02 -7.73
C GLY A 131 -9.66 -9.65 -8.84
N SER A 132 -10.79 -9.01 -8.50
CA SER A 132 -11.71 -8.40 -9.46
C SER A 132 -12.25 -7.11 -8.87
N VAL A 133 -11.99 -6.01 -9.56
CA VAL A 133 -12.36 -4.65 -9.17
C VAL A 133 -13.20 -4.04 -10.28
N LYS A 134 -14.27 -3.35 -9.92
CA LYS A 134 -15.05 -2.51 -10.82
C LYS A 134 -14.73 -1.05 -10.57
N LEU A 135 -14.62 -0.29 -11.65
CA LEU A 135 -14.42 1.15 -11.65
C LEU A 135 -15.64 1.83 -12.27
N ASP A 136 -15.97 3.01 -11.76
CA ASP A 136 -17.00 3.89 -12.33
C ASP A 136 -16.50 5.33 -12.21
N LEU A 137 -16.12 5.90 -13.36
CA LEU A 137 -15.73 7.30 -13.48
C LEU A 137 -16.82 8.04 -14.26
N ASP A 138 -17.72 8.71 -13.55
CA ASP A 138 -18.81 9.50 -14.15
C ASP A 138 -19.64 8.72 -15.20
N GLY A 139 -19.91 7.44 -14.93
CA GLY A 139 -20.66 6.55 -15.82
C GLY A 139 -19.82 5.81 -16.87
N ILE A 140 -18.51 6.06 -16.93
CA ILE A 140 -17.55 5.24 -17.66
C ILE A 140 -17.16 4.07 -16.76
N GLU A 141 -17.53 2.86 -17.18
CA GLU A 141 -17.27 1.64 -16.41
C GLU A 141 -15.91 1.06 -16.73
N GLY A 142 -15.32 0.38 -15.76
CA GLY A 142 -14.05 -0.32 -15.94
C GLY A 142 -13.93 -1.53 -15.06
N THR A 143 -12.94 -2.34 -15.36
CA THR A 143 -12.55 -3.45 -14.48
C THR A 143 -11.05 -3.54 -14.38
N GLY A 144 -10.60 -4.16 -13.30
CA GLY A 144 -9.20 -4.48 -13.11
C GLY A 144 -9.00 -5.52 -12.02
N SER A 145 -7.75 -5.71 -11.66
CA SER A 145 -7.33 -6.64 -10.62
C SER A 145 -6.09 -6.11 -9.92
N VAL A 146 -5.92 -6.48 -8.65
CA VAL A 146 -4.77 -6.14 -7.84
C VAL A 146 -3.92 -7.38 -7.63
N LYS A 147 -2.60 -7.23 -7.77
CA LYS A 147 -1.62 -8.24 -7.36
C LYS A 147 -0.60 -7.64 -6.40
N MET A 148 -0.05 -8.49 -5.54
CA MET A 148 1.10 -8.17 -4.70
C MET A 148 2.40 -8.47 -5.44
N GLU A 149 3.42 -7.63 -5.24
CA GLU A 149 4.78 -7.85 -5.72
C GLU A 149 5.79 -7.68 -4.59
N LYS A 150 6.97 -8.27 -4.76
CA LYS A 150 8.09 -8.06 -3.85
C LYS A 150 8.78 -6.74 -4.19
N VAL A 151 9.10 -5.95 -3.16
CA VAL A 151 9.94 -4.76 -3.31
C VAL A 151 11.40 -5.16 -3.10
N THR A 152 12.22 -5.04 -4.13
CA THR A 152 13.67 -5.25 -4.03
C THR A 152 14.37 -3.89 -4.10
N GLY A 153 15.31 -3.64 -3.18
CA GLY A 153 16.11 -2.40 -3.17
C GLY A 153 15.49 -1.22 -2.42
N ALA A 154 14.40 -1.43 -1.67
CA ALA A 154 13.92 -0.43 -0.72
C ALA A 154 14.87 -0.33 0.49
N SER A 155 15.04 0.87 1.03
CA SER A 155 15.90 1.15 2.18
C SER A 155 15.35 0.64 3.52
N VAL A 156 14.05 0.35 3.57
CA VAL A 156 13.33 -0.31 4.68
C VAL A 156 12.34 -1.32 4.11
N ASP A 157 11.75 -2.16 4.97
CA ASP A 157 10.68 -3.06 4.57
C ASP A 157 9.54 -2.29 3.91
N ALA A 158 9.10 -2.77 2.75
CA ALA A 158 8.05 -2.16 1.94
C ALA A 158 7.24 -3.22 1.20
N THR A 159 6.00 -2.88 0.87
CA THR A 159 5.12 -3.70 0.02
C THR A 159 4.92 -3.02 -1.33
N ALA A 160 4.66 -3.83 -2.36
CA ALA A 160 4.20 -3.35 -3.66
C ALA A 160 2.85 -3.97 -3.98
N THR A 161 1.91 -3.14 -4.43
CA THR A 161 0.69 -3.59 -5.09
C THR A 161 0.66 -3.03 -6.50
N VAL A 162 0.10 -3.81 -7.43
CA VAL A 162 -0.10 -3.38 -8.81
C VAL A 162 -1.55 -3.62 -9.16
N PHE A 163 -2.27 -2.54 -9.42
CA PHE A 163 -3.55 -2.58 -10.09
C PHE A 163 -3.32 -2.54 -11.60
N THR A 164 -3.95 -3.46 -12.33
CA THR A 164 -4.03 -3.41 -13.79
C THR A 164 -5.49 -3.55 -14.19
N GLY A 165 -5.95 -2.65 -15.05
CA GLY A 165 -7.32 -2.63 -15.53
C GLY A 165 -7.51 -1.66 -16.67
N GLY A 166 -8.76 -1.31 -16.93
CA GLY A 166 -9.07 -0.28 -17.90
C GLY A 166 -10.47 0.30 -17.72
N LEU A 167 -10.66 1.49 -18.27
CA LEU A 167 -11.94 2.19 -18.37
C LEU A 167 -12.45 2.11 -19.81
N GLY A 168 -13.78 2.13 -19.96
CA GLY A 168 -14.44 1.85 -21.21
C GLY A 168 -15.89 2.32 -21.28
N MET A 169 -16.43 2.40 -22.49
CA MET A 169 -17.85 2.66 -22.72
C MET A 169 -18.47 1.43 -23.40
N ASP A 170 -19.74 1.17 -23.10
CA ASP A 170 -20.53 0.11 -23.74
C ASP A 170 -19.89 -1.30 -23.70
N GLY A 171 -19.09 -1.57 -22.65
CA GLY A 171 -18.42 -2.85 -22.44
C GLY A 171 -17.08 -3.02 -23.17
N GLU A 172 -16.62 -2.01 -23.91
CA GLU A 172 -15.29 -2.00 -24.54
C GLU A 172 -14.30 -1.18 -23.69
N GLN A 173 -13.20 -1.80 -23.25
CA GLN A 173 -12.11 -1.10 -22.56
C GLN A 173 -11.27 -0.33 -23.57
N THR A 174 -11.18 0.99 -23.39
CA THR A 174 -10.50 1.90 -24.33
C THR A 174 -9.26 2.54 -23.73
N VAL A 175 -9.16 2.61 -22.40
CA VAL A 175 -8.00 3.16 -21.69
C VAL A 175 -7.47 2.13 -20.72
N GLU A 176 -6.30 1.55 -21.03
CA GLU A 176 -5.57 0.72 -20.10
C GLU A 176 -4.92 1.58 -19.01
N ILE A 177 -5.00 1.11 -17.77
CA ILE A 177 -4.49 1.78 -16.58
C ILE A 177 -3.67 0.78 -15.79
N THR A 178 -2.43 1.14 -15.48
CA THR A 178 -1.61 0.44 -14.49
C THR A 178 -1.25 1.40 -13.37
N ILE A 179 -1.49 0.97 -12.13
CA ILE A 179 -1.15 1.73 -10.93
C ILE A 179 -0.27 0.85 -10.06
N LYS A 180 0.98 1.25 -9.85
CA LYS A 180 1.86 0.61 -8.87
C LYS A 180 1.94 1.46 -7.62
N THR A 181 1.66 0.86 -6.49
CA THR A 181 1.73 1.51 -5.19
C THR A 181 2.80 0.82 -4.35
N LEU A 182 3.80 1.58 -3.91
CA LEU A 182 4.78 1.15 -2.93
C LEU A 182 4.45 1.77 -1.57
N THR A 183 4.45 0.96 -0.51
CA THR A 183 4.14 1.44 0.85
C THR A 183 5.22 1.02 1.83
N ALA A 184 5.66 1.95 2.67
CA ALA A 184 6.65 1.74 3.73
C ALA A 184 6.24 2.45 5.03
N HIS A 185 6.77 1.97 6.16
CA HIS A 185 6.44 2.50 7.50
C HIS A 185 7.65 3.08 8.28
N PRO A 186 8.45 4.01 7.73
CA PRO A 186 9.58 4.58 8.45
C PRO A 186 9.12 5.41 9.67
N ARG A 187 9.71 5.16 10.84
CA ARG A 187 9.42 5.91 12.09
C ARG A 187 7.92 5.99 12.45
N GLY A 188 7.14 4.96 12.12
CA GLY A 188 5.68 4.93 12.36
C GLY A 188 4.86 5.85 11.45
N THR A 189 5.46 6.37 10.38
CA THR A 189 4.82 7.20 9.34
C THR A 189 4.48 6.30 8.16
N THR A 190 3.33 6.48 7.53
CA THR A 190 3.01 5.85 6.24
C THR A 190 3.63 6.69 5.14
N VAL A 191 4.51 6.08 4.34
CA VAL A 191 5.01 6.63 3.09
C VAL A 191 4.46 5.77 1.96
N THR A 192 3.76 6.40 1.03
CA THR A 192 3.23 5.74 -0.15
C THR A 192 3.71 6.45 -1.40
N VAL A 193 4.19 5.69 -2.39
CA VAL A 193 4.44 6.20 -3.74
C VAL A 193 3.52 5.46 -4.70
N LYS A 194 2.61 6.19 -5.33
CA LYS A 194 1.69 5.67 -6.32
C LYS A 194 2.06 6.21 -7.69
N VAL A 195 2.40 5.34 -8.63
CA VAL A 195 2.69 5.68 -10.02
C VAL A 195 1.57 5.10 -10.87
N LEU A 196 0.81 5.98 -11.52
CA LEU A 196 -0.22 5.66 -12.48
C LEU A 196 0.33 5.92 -13.89
N HIS A 197 0.15 4.95 -14.77
CA HIS A 197 0.37 5.10 -16.20
C HIS A 197 -0.89 4.69 -16.94
N ALA A 198 -1.44 5.61 -17.74
CA ALA A 198 -2.61 5.36 -18.58
C ALA A 198 -2.22 5.34 -20.06
N MET A 199 -2.99 4.66 -20.90
CA MET A 199 -2.89 4.65 -22.38
C MET A 199 -1.60 4.09 -23.00
N GLU A 200 -0.48 4.08 -22.28
CA GLU A 200 0.78 3.47 -22.73
C GLU A 200 1.20 2.30 -21.83
N PRO A 201 1.98 1.34 -22.36
CA PRO A 201 2.42 0.18 -21.60
C PRO A 201 3.30 0.55 -20.40
N TRP A 202 3.15 -0.20 -19.32
CA TRP A 202 4.06 -0.11 -18.18
C TRP A 202 5.49 -0.49 -18.59
N THR A 203 6.48 0.31 -18.19
CA THR A 203 7.90 0.06 -18.48
C THR A 203 8.72 -0.09 -17.22
N SER A 204 9.95 -0.61 -17.34
CA SER A 204 10.89 -0.69 -16.21
C SER A 204 11.29 0.67 -15.64
N ASP A 205 11.14 1.74 -16.41
CA ASP A 205 11.48 3.08 -15.93
C ASP A 205 10.43 3.60 -14.94
N ASN A 206 9.17 3.17 -15.07
CA ASN A 206 8.12 3.40 -14.07
C ASN A 206 8.46 2.70 -12.74
N ASP A 207 8.98 1.46 -12.80
CA ASP A 207 9.43 0.74 -11.60
C ASP A 207 10.61 1.44 -10.91
N LYS A 208 11.60 1.90 -11.69
CA LYS A 208 12.74 2.66 -11.17
C LYS A 208 12.29 3.98 -10.56
N LEU A 209 11.35 4.68 -11.20
CA LEU A 209 10.79 5.93 -10.70
C LEU A 209 10.12 5.73 -9.35
N ALA A 210 9.21 4.76 -9.24
CA ALA A 210 8.50 4.44 -8.00
C ALA A 210 9.49 4.13 -6.87
N LEU A 211 10.49 3.26 -7.12
CA LEU A 211 11.48 2.88 -6.11
C LEU A 211 12.39 4.05 -5.71
N THR A 212 12.80 4.87 -6.67
CA THR A 212 13.67 6.03 -6.42
C THR A 212 12.96 7.04 -5.53
N LEU A 213 11.72 7.39 -5.85
CA LEU A 213 10.92 8.31 -5.06
C LEU A 213 10.62 7.75 -3.66
N LEU A 214 10.32 6.45 -3.56
CA LEU A 214 10.10 5.81 -2.27
C LEU A 214 11.32 5.96 -1.36
N ASN A 215 12.51 5.61 -1.88
CA ASN A 215 13.74 5.68 -1.11
C ASN A 215 14.11 7.12 -0.72
N LYS A 216 13.94 8.09 -1.62
CA LYS A 216 14.12 9.52 -1.30
C LYS A 216 13.16 9.96 -0.19
N GLN A 217 11.89 9.56 -0.27
CA GLN A 217 10.88 9.96 0.71
C GLN A 217 11.10 9.29 2.08
N ILE A 218 11.53 8.03 2.11
CA ILE A 218 11.95 7.35 3.33
C ILE A 218 13.12 8.08 3.99
N ASP A 219 14.16 8.39 3.22
CA ASP A 219 15.36 9.10 3.71
C ASP A 219 14.99 10.45 4.33
N ARG A 220 14.09 11.19 3.67
CA ARG A 220 13.57 12.47 4.17
C ARG A 220 12.83 12.32 5.50
N VAL A 221 11.95 11.33 5.63
CA VAL A 221 11.24 11.05 6.89
C VAL A 221 12.20 10.60 8.00
N GLN A 222 13.19 9.77 7.67
CA GLN A 222 14.18 9.29 8.63
C GLN A 222 15.07 10.43 9.18
N LYS A 223 15.44 11.38 8.33
CA LYS A 223 16.30 12.53 8.69
C LYS A 223 15.55 13.70 9.33
N ALA A 224 14.22 13.71 9.29
CA ALA A 224 13.41 14.75 9.89
C ALA A 224 13.62 14.83 11.42
N PRO A 225 13.50 16.01 12.04
CA PRO A 225 13.68 16.19 13.49
C PRO A 225 12.60 15.50 14.36
#